data_AF-A0A962G236-F1
#
_entry.id   AF-A0A962G236-F1
#
_cell.length_a   1.000
_cell.length_b   1.000
_cell.length_c   1.000
_cell.angle_alpha   90.00
_cell.angle_beta   90.00
_cell.angle_gamma   90.00
#
_symmetry.space_group_name_H-M   'P 1'
#
loop_
_entity.id
_entity.type
_entity.pdbx_description
1 polymer ?
#
loop_
_entity_poly.entity_id
_entity_poly.type
_entity_poly.pdbx_seq_one_letter_code
_entity_poly.pdbx_strand_id
1 'polypeptide(L)' 'SLKPVKRRGNRRYYQRHDVLTIRQIRDLLYEQGYTITGARQRLEGETGRNEAAISTQIVRQVRMELEEVLQLLRR' A
#
# COMPACT_ATOMS: atom_id res chain seq x y z
N SER A 1 -10.92 -3.73 6.65
CA SER A 1 -11.34 -5.15 6.49
C SER A 1 -11.62 -5.44 5.03
N LEU A 2 -10.99 -6.47 4.46
CA LEU A 2 -11.20 -6.92 3.08
C LEU A 2 -12.61 -7.48 2.93
N LYS A 3 -13.42 -6.86 2.07
CA LYS A 3 -14.82 -7.27 1.82
C LYS A 3 -14.99 -7.59 0.33
N PRO A 4 -14.57 -8.78 -0.13
CA PRO A 4 -14.67 -9.13 -1.53
C PRO A 4 -16.14 -9.23 -1.97
N VAL A 5 -16.41 -8.83 -3.20
CA VAL A 5 -17.73 -9.01 -3.81
C VAL A 5 -17.94 -10.50 -4.11
N LYS A 6 -18.99 -11.08 -3.53
CA LYS A 6 -19.41 -12.46 -3.81
C LYS A 6 -20.27 -12.49 -5.09
N ARG A 7 -19.90 -13.31 -6.08
CA ARG A 7 -20.75 -13.62 -7.25
C ARG A 7 -21.16 -15.10 -7.25
N ARG A 8 -22.01 -15.51 -8.21
CA ARG A 8 -22.48 -16.90 -8.37
C ARG A 8 -21.30 -17.89 -8.34
N GLY A 9 -21.50 -19.04 -7.70
CA GLY A 9 -20.49 -20.10 -7.61
C GLY A 9 -19.39 -19.87 -6.55
N ASN A 10 -19.65 -19.08 -5.50
CA ASN A 10 -18.74 -18.87 -4.37
C ASN A 10 -17.35 -18.29 -4.73
N ARG A 11 -17.22 -17.65 -5.89
CA ARG A 11 -16.00 -16.96 -6.31
C ARG A 11 -15.90 -15.59 -5.65
N ARG A 12 -14.76 -15.29 -5.04
CA ARG A 12 -14.43 -14.00 -4.42
C ARG A 12 -13.61 -13.18 -5.39
N TYR A 13 -14.12 -12.03 -5.81
CA TYR A 13 -13.38 -11.09 -6.64
C TYR A 13 -12.77 -10.01 -5.75
N TYR A 14 -11.50 -9.73 -6.01
CA TYR A 14 -10.71 -8.70 -5.33
C TYR A 14 -10.41 -7.59 -6.34
N GLN A 15 -10.62 -6.36 -5.92
CA GLN A 15 -10.22 -5.20 -6.70
C GLN A 15 -8.73 -4.90 -6.50
N ARG A 16 -8.18 -3.98 -7.31
CA ARG A 16 -6.78 -3.57 -7.20
C ARG A 16 -6.43 -3.14 -5.76
N HIS A 17 -7.31 -2.40 -5.10
CA HIS A 17 -7.07 -1.96 -3.72
C HIS A 17 -7.00 -3.15 -2.74
N ASP A 18 -7.86 -4.15 -2.91
CA ASP A 18 -7.82 -5.37 -2.09
C ASP A 18 -6.49 -6.11 -2.26
N VAL A 19 -6.00 -6.25 -3.50
CA VAL A 19 -4.73 -6.92 -3.79
C VAL A 19 -3.55 -6.17 -3.15
N LEU A 20 -3.58 -4.82 -3.17
CA LEU A 20 -2.56 -4.01 -2.49
C LEU A 20 -2.58 -4.23 -0.98
N THR A 21 -3.77 -4.24 -0.37
CA THR A 21 -3.91 -4.55 1.07
C THR A 21 -3.43 -5.97 1.40
N ILE A 22 -3.70 -6.97 0.55
CA ILE A 22 -3.19 -8.34 0.74
C ILE A 22 -1.67 -8.38 0.69
N ARG A 23 -1.04 -7.64 -0.22
CA ARG A 23 0.43 -7.54 -0.28
C ARG A 23 0.99 -6.93 1.00
N GLN A 24 0.42 -5.82 1.48
CA GLN A 24 0.82 -5.21 2.75
C GLN A 24 0.66 -6.18 3.94
N ILE A 25 -0.46 -6.92 4.01
CA ILE A 25 -0.66 -7.95 5.06
C ILE A 25 0.43 -9.01 4.97
N ARG A 26 0.75 -9.51 3.77
CA ARG A 26 1.79 -10.54 3.59
C ARG A 26 3.15 -10.02 4.06
N ASP A 27 3.52 -8.80 3.68
CA ASP A 27 4.81 -8.23 4.05
C ASP A 27 4.91 -8.04 5.58
N LEU A 28 3.83 -7.59 6.23
CA LEU A 28 3.78 -7.50 7.70
C LEU A 28 3.97 -8.85 8.40
N LEU A 29 3.38 -9.92 7.87
CA LEU A 29 3.43 -11.24 8.49
C LEU A 29 4.76 -11.96 8.24
N TYR A 30 5.24 -11.94 7.00
CA TYR A 30 6.38 -12.79 6.59
C TYR A 30 7.72 -12.05 6.60
N GLU A 31 7.74 -10.77 6.23
CA GLU A 31 8.99 -10.00 6.18
C GLU A 31 9.25 -9.30 7.53
N GLN A 32 8.21 -8.76 8.15
CA GLN A 32 8.33 -8.00 9.41
C GLN A 32 8.02 -8.84 10.67
N GLY A 33 7.51 -10.07 10.51
CA GLY A 33 7.30 -11.01 11.62
C GLY A 33 6.17 -10.64 12.59
N TYR A 34 5.21 -9.82 12.18
CA TYR A 34 4.05 -9.51 13.02
C TYR A 34 3.13 -10.72 13.18
N THR A 35 2.49 -10.84 14.34
CA THR A 35 1.33 -11.73 14.49
C THR A 35 0.13 -11.17 13.74
N ILE A 36 -0.89 -12.00 13.47
CA ILE A 36 -2.13 -11.55 12.80
C ILE A 36 -2.75 -10.36 13.53
N THR A 37 -2.81 -10.42 14.86
CA THR A 37 -3.34 -9.33 15.69
C THR A 37 -2.48 -8.08 15.61
N GLY A 38 -1.14 -8.23 15.65
CA GLY A 38 -0.20 -7.11 15.52
C GLY A 38 -0.27 -6.43 14.15
N ALA A 39 -0.32 -7.20 13.07
CA ALA A 39 -0.47 -6.69 11.70
C ALA A 39 -1.80 -5.93 11.54
N ARG A 40 -2.89 -6.45 12.13
CA ARG A 40 -4.19 -5.76 12.12
C ARG A 40 -4.14 -4.42 12.84
N GLN A 41 -3.57 -4.38 14.04
CA GLN A 41 -3.39 -3.12 14.78
C GLN A 41 -2.51 -2.13 14.01
N ARG A 42 -1.45 -2.61 13.33
CA ARG A 42 -0.58 -1.77 12.51
C ARG A 42 -1.30 -1.14 11.31
N LEU A 43 -2.17 -1.90 10.67
CA LEU A 43 -2.97 -1.46 9.51
C LEU A 43 -4.11 -0.51 9.90
N GLU A 44 -4.74 -0.72 11.06
CA GLU A 44 -5.87 0.09 11.53
C GLU A 44 -5.40 1.33 12.32
N GLY A 45 -4.19 1.29 12.90
CA GLY A 45 -3.59 2.33 13.72
C GLY A 45 -3.06 3.55 12.95
N GLU A 46 -2.79 4.63 13.69
CA GLU A 46 -2.32 5.91 13.14
C GLU A 46 -0.97 5.78 12.41
N THR A 47 -0.11 4.88 12.85
CA THR A 47 1.21 4.66 12.24
C THR A 47 1.11 4.21 10.79
N GLY A 48 0.16 3.31 10.46
CA GLY A 48 -0.07 2.88 9.07
C GLY A 48 -0.59 3.99 8.16
N ARG A 49 -1.42 4.91 8.69
CA ARG A 49 -1.91 6.07 7.93
C ARG A 49 -0.80 7.10 7.72
N ASN A 50 0.03 7.31 8.74
CA ASN A 50 1.13 8.27 8.67
C ASN A 50 2.20 7.82 7.66
N GLU A 51 2.55 6.53 7.65
CA GLU A 51 3.45 5.97 6.63
C GLU A 51 2.91 6.10 5.20
N ALA A 52 1.61 5.89 4.99
CA ALA A 52 1.00 6.07 3.67
C ALA A 52 1.04 7.54 3.21
N ALA A 53 0.83 8.49 4.13
CA ALA A 53 0.94 9.91 3.86
C ALA A 53 2.39 10.31 3.52
N ILE A 54 3.36 9.88 4.33
CA ILE A 54 4.79 10.10 4.10
C ILE A 54 5.20 9.51 2.74
N SER A 55 4.80 8.27 2.45
CA SER A 55 5.09 7.61 1.16
C SER A 55 4.57 8.43 -0.03
N THR A 56 3.35 8.97 0.08
CA THR A 56 2.76 9.81 -0.97
C THR A 56 3.56 11.10 -1.17
N GLN A 57 4.03 11.71 -0.08
CA GLN A 57 4.84 12.92 -0.14
C GLN A 57 6.21 12.67 -0.76
N ILE A 58 6.87 11.57 -0.39
CA ILE A 58 8.16 11.15 -0.97
C ILE A 58 8.01 10.89 -2.47
N VAL A 59 6.97 10.16 -2.89
CA VAL A 59 6.73 9.88 -4.33
C VAL A 59 6.53 11.17 -5.12
N ARG A 60 5.82 12.16 -4.56
CA ARG A 60 5.66 13.47 -5.20
C ARG A 60 6.99 14.22 -5.32
N GLN A 61 7.79 14.19 -4.27
CA GLN A 61 9.10 14.84 -4.23
C GLN A 61 10.04 14.23 -5.28
N VAL A 62 10.18 12.89 -5.29
CA VAL A 62 10.99 12.18 -6.28
C VAL A 62 10.52 12.47 -7.71
N ARG A 63 9.20 12.55 -7.95
CA ARG A 63 8.67 12.91 -9.27
C ARG A 63 9.13 14.30 -9.70
N MET A 64 9.05 15.29 -8.81
CA MET A 64 9.50 16.66 -9.12
C MET A 64 10.99 16.71 -9.43
N GLU A 65 11.81 16.03 -8.62
CA GLU A 65 13.25 15.95 -8.84
C GLU A 65 13.59 15.33 -10.20
N LEU A 66 12.87 14.27 -10.60
CA LEU A 66 13.03 13.64 -11.92
C LEU A 66 12.58 14.56 -13.06
N GLU A 67 11.51 15.34 -12.87
CA GLU A 67 11.05 16.33 -13.84
C GLU A 67 12.08 17.46 -14.04
N GLU A 68 12.72 17.93 -12.96
CA GLU A 68 13.81 18.91 -13.03
C GLU A 68 15.03 18.36 -13.78
N VAL A 69 15.45 17.12 -13.48
CA VAL A 69 16.56 16.45 -14.19
C VAL A 69 16.22 16.30 -15.68
N LEU A 70 15.00 15.90 -16.00
CA LEU A 70 14.54 15.78 -17.40
C LEU A 70 14.60 17.14 -18.12
N GLN A 71 14.25 18.23 -17.44
CA GLN A 71 14.30 19.57 -18.01
C GLN A 71 15.74 20.03 -18.26
N LEU A 72 16.68 19.70 -17.37
CA LEU A 72 18.10 19.99 -17.54
C LEU A 72 18.71 19.24 -18.73
N LEU A 73 18.34 17.96 -18.92
CA LEU A 73 18.83 17.12 -20.02
C LEU A 73 18.23 17.48 -21.40
N ARG A 74 17.15 18.28 -21.42
CA ARG A 74 16.48 18.76 -22.65
C ARG A 74 16.98 20.14 -23.11
N ARG A 75 17.91 20.76 -22.38
CA ARG A 75 18.67 21.93 -22.83
C ARG A 75 19.92 21.51 -23.59
#